data_AF-A0A7S3PHR3-F1
#
_entry.id   AF-A0A7S3PHR3-F1
#
_cell.length_a   1.000
_cell.length_b   1.000
_cell.length_c   1.000
_cell.angle_alpha   90.00
_cell.angle_beta   90.00
_cell.angle_gamma   90.00
#
_symmetry.space_group_name_H-M   'P 1'
#
loop_
_entity.id
_entity.type
_entity.pdbx_description
1 polymer ?
#
loop_
_entity_poly.entity_id
_entity_poly.type
_entity_poly.pdbx_seq_one_letter_code
_entity_poly.pdbx_strand_id
1 'polypeptide(L)'
;VNKTEEPANAVTTTEKSPSTEQEEEAPETETISIPSVSIEFPTEGMAVADTFEVKLQILTDENITRFKKLFDNAFMCLSMDDAPSTCWPIFEERYFPKFSNVQPGAHRLIAELSHPNDGTIIKGTSFGIRNFWVHDKTEGLVPMNLVDPSDGSTAFSEEMMKSVEEQRVIQDSEEDQRLETVQRTTREPSKSQVILHIAVNGESQTLPIFKDDDYTLKAADFCYENKIRESSCVDQVLKQINNEWGKKPQLEFIS
;
A
#
# COMPACT_ATOMS: atom_id res chain seq x y z
N VAL A 1 -84.07 -6.19 18.48
CA VAL A 1 -83.64 -5.98 19.89
C VAL A 1 -82.61 -4.88 19.88
N ASN A 2 -82.83 -3.80 20.63
CA ASN A 2 -81.89 -2.68 20.90
C ASN A 2 -81.38 -1.89 19.65
N LYS A 3 -81.51 -0.56 19.51
CA LYS A 3 -81.78 0.56 20.45
C LYS A 3 -80.59 0.80 21.41
N THR A 4 -79.83 1.90 21.35
CA THR A 4 -79.80 3.00 20.34
C THR A 4 -78.34 3.51 20.23
N GLU A 5 -77.87 4.77 20.31
CA GLU A 5 -78.38 6.15 20.48
C GLU A 5 -77.27 7.11 19.96
N GLU A 6 -77.58 8.31 19.45
CA GLU A 6 -76.60 9.42 19.24
C GLU A 6 -76.54 10.29 20.51
N PRO A 7 -75.45 11.03 20.82
CA PRO A 7 -75.33 12.38 20.25
C PRO A 7 -73.88 12.89 20.06
N ALA A 8 -73.75 13.99 19.30
CA ALA A 8 -72.58 14.86 19.33
C ALA A 8 -72.33 15.51 20.71
N ASN A 9 -71.09 15.93 20.97
CA ASN A 9 -70.78 16.97 21.96
C ASN A 9 -69.60 17.83 21.50
N ALA A 10 -69.60 19.10 21.87
CA ALA A 10 -68.60 20.09 21.47
C ALA A 10 -67.84 20.63 22.70
N VAL A 11 -67.16 21.77 22.55
CA VAL A 11 -66.50 22.59 23.60
C VAL A 11 -65.12 22.09 24.04
N THR A 12 -64.08 22.89 24.32
CA THR A 12 -63.55 24.25 23.95
C THR A 12 -62.20 24.39 24.69
N THR A 13 -61.35 25.40 24.38
CA THR A 13 -60.23 25.93 25.24
C THR A 13 -59.03 24.98 25.50
N THR A 14 -57.78 25.41 25.66
CA THR A 14 -57.04 26.65 25.26
C THR A 14 -55.53 26.34 25.36
N GLU A 15 -54.69 27.19 24.74
CA GLU A 15 -53.29 27.44 25.19
C GLU A 15 -52.28 26.25 25.12
N LYS A 16 -50.95 26.42 25.20
CA LYS A 16 -50.04 27.53 24.85
C LYS A 16 -48.58 27.08 25.03
N SER A 17 -47.74 27.34 24.02
CA SER A 17 -46.27 27.20 24.07
C SER A 17 -45.73 25.76 24.31
N PRO A 18 -44.43 25.52 24.12
CA PRO A 18 -43.42 26.39 23.51
C PRO A 18 -43.06 25.97 22.07
N SER A 19 -42.63 26.95 21.27
CA SER A 19 -41.71 26.69 20.17
C SER A 19 -40.35 26.40 20.78
N THR A 20 -39.97 25.13 20.89
CA THR A 20 -38.57 24.78 21.11
C THR A 20 -37.82 25.13 19.85
N GLU A 21 -37.01 26.19 19.90
CA GLU A 21 -35.89 26.35 18.98
C GLU A 21 -34.94 25.18 19.27
N GLN A 22 -35.05 24.11 18.47
CA GLN A 22 -33.96 23.16 18.38
C GLN A 22 -32.81 23.90 17.71
N GLU A 23 -31.86 24.31 18.53
CA GLU A 23 -30.53 24.71 18.09
C GLU A 23 -29.99 23.55 17.25
N GLU A 24 -29.94 23.78 15.93
CA GLU A 24 -29.51 22.77 14.95
C GLU A 24 -28.00 22.62 15.08
N GLU A 25 -27.57 21.79 16.04
CA GLU A 25 -26.19 21.34 16.18
C GLU A 25 -25.72 20.80 14.83
N ALA A 26 -24.95 21.63 14.11
CA ALA A 26 -24.40 21.26 12.81
C ALA A 26 -23.62 19.96 13.02
N PRO A 27 -23.93 18.89 12.25
CA PRO A 27 -23.50 17.54 12.59
C PRO A 27 -21.97 17.52 12.72
N GLU A 28 -21.48 17.16 13.91
CA GLU A 28 -20.05 17.06 14.18
C GLU A 28 -19.44 16.13 13.12
N THR A 29 -18.62 16.70 12.24
CA THR A 29 -18.05 15.95 11.12
C THR A 29 -16.96 15.03 11.67
N GLU A 30 -17.36 13.83 12.10
CA GLU A 30 -16.45 12.79 12.60
C GLU A 30 -15.29 12.60 11.61
N THR A 31 -14.10 13.06 11.98
CA THR A 31 -12.89 12.94 11.16
C THR A 31 -12.35 11.51 11.27
N ILE A 32 -12.99 10.59 10.55
CA ILE A 32 -12.63 9.18 10.48
C ILE A 32 -11.24 9.04 9.82
N SER A 33 -10.32 8.32 10.47
CA SER A 33 -9.02 7.99 9.87
C SER A 33 -9.23 7.05 8.67
N ILE A 34 -8.66 7.37 7.52
CA ILE A 34 -8.82 6.54 6.31
C ILE A 34 -7.93 5.29 6.46
N PRO A 35 -8.52 4.07 6.47
CA PRO A 35 -7.75 2.82 6.55
C PRO A 35 -6.89 2.60 5.31
N SER A 36 -5.78 1.88 5.45
CA SER A 36 -4.98 1.40 4.32
C SER A 36 -4.99 -0.12 4.21
N VAL A 37 -4.75 -0.64 3.01
CA VAL A 37 -4.69 -2.08 2.72
C VAL A 37 -3.33 -2.46 2.17
N SER A 38 -2.71 -3.45 2.80
CA SER A 38 -1.41 -4.03 2.45
C SER A 38 -1.59 -5.46 1.93
N ILE A 39 -0.67 -5.92 1.09
CA ILE A 39 -0.67 -7.27 0.52
C ILE A 39 0.47 -8.07 1.17
N GLU A 40 0.10 -8.98 2.08
CA GLU A 40 1.04 -9.85 2.80
C GLU A 40 1.58 -10.98 1.91
N PHE A 41 0.79 -11.48 0.97
CA PHE A 41 1.17 -12.55 0.06
C PHE A 41 0.65 -12.29 -1.36
N PRO A 42 1.46 -12.45 -2.43
CA PRO A 42 2.89 -12.82 -2.41
C PRO A 42 3.80 -11.81 -1.68
N THR A 43 5.09 -12.11 -1.52
CA THR A 43 6.11 -11.17 -1.02
C THR A 43 6.91 -10.55 -2.18
N GLU A 44 7.62 -9.43 -1.93
CA GLU A 44 8.14 -8.62 -3.04
C GLU A 44 9.25 -9.33 -3.82
N GLY A 45 9.11 -9.38 -5.15
CA GLY A 45 9.97 -10.16 -6.03
C GLY A 45 9.78 -11.68 -5.96
N MET A 46 8.83 -12.20 -5.16
CA MET A 46 8.59 -13.64 -5.00
C MET A 46 8.11 -14.29 -6.31
N ALA A 47 8.59 -15.50 -6.59
CA ALA A 47 8.02 -16.38 -7.60
C ALA A 47 6.88 -17.24 -7.01
N VAL A 48 5.74 -17.32 -7.70
CA VAL A 48 4.58 -18.16 -7.37
C VAL A 48 4.12 -18.98 -8.56
N ALA A 49 3.33 -20.03 -8.31
CA ALA A 49 2.67 -20.79 -9.37
C ALA A 49 1.53 -19.99 -10.02
N ASP A 50 1.08 -20.41 -11.20
CA ASP A 50 -0.03 -19.78 -11.96
C ASP A 50 -1.39 -19.69 -11.24
N THR A 51 -1.50 -20.35 -10.08
CA THR A 51 -2.70 -20.48 -9.28
C THR A 51 -2.33 -20.25 -7.81
N PHE A 52 -2.70 -19.08 -7.28
CA PHE A 52 -2.31 -18.63 -5.94
C PHE A 52 -3.44 -17.84 -5.27
N GLU A 53 -3.39 -17.80 -3.94
CA GLU A 53 -4.30 -17.01 -3.11
C GLU A 53 -3.56 -15.77 -2.62
N VAL A 54 -4.19 -14.60 -2.67
CA VAL A 54 -3.64 -13.33 -2.19
C VAL A 54 -4.04 -13.13 -0.73
N LYS A 55 -3.10 -12.74 0.13
CA LYS A 55 -3.37 -12.36 1.51
C LYS A 55 -3.28 -10.86 1.67
N LEU A 56 -4.27 -10.30 2.36
CA LEU A 56 -4.45 -8.87 2.54
C LEU A 56 -4.57 -8.56 4.03
N GLN A 57 -4.01 -7.43 4.43
CA GLN A 57 -4.07 -6.89 5.79
C GLN A 57 -4.61 -5.46 5.71
N ILE A 58 -5.57 -5.12 6.58
CA ILE A 58 -6.01 -3.73 6.73
C ILE A 58 -5.33 -3.12 7.95
N LEU A 59 -4.74 -1.95 7.74
CA LEU A 59 -4.10 -1.13 8.75
C LEU A 59 -5.01 0.06 9.04
N THR A 60 -5.41 0.23 10.30
CA THR A 60 -6.27 1.33 10.75
C THR A 60 -6.02 1.64 12.23
N ASP A 61 -6.06 2.91 12.59
CA ASP A 61 -5.95 3.39 13.97
C ASP A 61 -7.29 3.27 14.73
N GLU A 62 -8.38 3.03 14.01
CA GLU A 62 -9.72 2.91 14.56
C GLU A 62 -9.92 1.61 15.35
N ASN A 63 -10.73 1.66 16.41
CA ASN A 63 -11.10 0.46 17.13
C ASN A 63 -11.84 -0.52 16.18
N ILE A 64 -11.45 -1.80 16.17
CA ILE A 64 -12.01 -2.84 15.30
C ILE A 64 -13.55 -2.85 15.29
N THR A 65 -14.21 -2.53 16.41
CA THR A 65 -15.68 -2.46 16.53
C THR A 65 -16.26 -1.25 15.79
N ARG A 66 -15.59 -0.09 15.84
CA ARG A 66 -15.97 1.13 15.11
C ARG A 66 -15.64 0.97 13.63
N PHE A 67 -14.47 0.44 13.29
CA PHE A 67 -14.10 0.10 11.91
C PHE A 67 -15.12 -0.87 11.27
N LYS A 68 -15.48 -1.98 11.94
CA LYS A 68 -16.51 -2.92 11.47
C LYS A 68 -17.91 -2.31 11.31
N LYS A 69 -18.22 -1.20 11.99
CA LYS A 69 -19.49 -0.46 11.83
C LYS A 69 -19.43 0.58 10.70
N LEU A 70 -18.28 1.22 10.51
CA LEU A 70 -18.10 2.27 9.50
C LEU A 70 -17.86 1.71 8.10
N PHE A 71 -17.23 0.54 7.99
CA PHE A 71 -16.86 -0.11 6.73
C PHE A 71 -17.64 -1.42 6.48
N ASP A 72 -18.83 -1.56 7.07
CA ASP A 72 -19.65 -2.79 7.03
C ASP A 72 -20.04 -3.21 5.59
N ASN A 73 -20.30 -2.23 4.72
CA ASN A 73 -20.62 -2.40 3.30
C ASN A 73 -19.42 -2.10 2.37
N ALA A 74 -18.19 -2.04 2.89
CA ALA A 74 -16.99 -1.80 2.08
C ALA A 74 -16.30 -3.10 1.65
N PHE A 75 -15.58 -3.00 0.53
CA PHE A 75 -14.93 -4.11 -0.16
C PHE A 75 -13.42 -3.88 -0.31
N MET A 76 -12.65 -4.97 -0.32
CA MET A 76 -11.25 -5.01 -0.70
C MET A 76 -11.17 -5.26 -2.21
N CYS A 77 -10.62 -4.32 -2.96
CA CYS A 77 -10.52 -4.37 -4.41
C CYS A 77 -9.07 -4.65 -4.85
N LEU A 78 -8.87 -5.66 -5.71
CA LEU A 78 -7.58 -5.97 -6.31
C LEU A 78 -7.58 -5.72 -7.82
N SER A 79 -6.57 -5.01 -8.29
CA SER A 79 -6.18 -4.92 -9.70
C SER A 79 -4.87 -5.69 -9.92
N MET A 80 -4.74 -6.32 -11.08
CA MET A 80 -3.51 -6.99 -11.54
C MET A 80 -3.18 -6.47 -12.93
N ASP A 81 -1.95 -6.01 -13.16
CA ASP A 81 -1.43 -5.52 -14.44
C ASP A 81 -2.32 -4.43 -15.11
N ASP A 82 -2.84 -3.51 -14.28
CA ASP A 82 -3.78 -2.43 -14.66
C ASP A 82 -5.13 -2.91 -15.22
N ALA A 83 -5.48 -4.19 -15.04
CA ALA A 83 -6.83 -4.70 -15.30
C ALA A 83 -7.87 -4.08 -14.33
N PRO A 84 -9.17 -4.05 -14.71
CA PRO A 84 -10.24 -3.56 -13.84
C PRO A 84 -10.29 -4.30 -12.50
N SER A 85 -10.38 -3.53 -11.40
CA SER A 85 -10.35 -4.10 -10.06
C SER A 85 -11.54 -5.02 -9.78
N THR A 86 -11.27 -6.20 -9.23
CA THR A 86 -12.29 -7.13 -8.69
C THR A 86 -12.35 -6.96 -7.17
N CYS A 87 -13.54 -7.02 -6.56
CA CYS A 87 -13.72 -6.65 -5.14
C CYS A 87 -14.41 -7.75 -4.31
N TRP A 88 -14.00 -7.89 -3.05
CA TRP A 88 -14.50 -8.89 -2.08
C TRP A 88 -14.88 -8.23 -0.73
N PRO A 89 -15.88 -8.72 0.03
CA PRO A 89 -16.26 -8.14 1.32
C PRO A 89 -15.12 -8.18 2.35
N ILE A 90 -14.87 -7.09 3.07
CA ILE A 90 -13.75 -6.99 4.02
C ILE A 90 -13.83 -8.04 5.15
N PHE A 91 -15.02 -8.33 5.66
CA PHE A 91 -15.21 -9.08 6.91
C PHE A 91 -15.57 -10.56 6.73
N GLU A 92 -15.46 -11.10 5.51
CA GLU A 92 -15.68 -12.53 5.26
C GLU A 92 -14.38 -13.34 5.40
N GLU A 93 -14.09 -13.78 6.63
CA GLU A 93 -12.90 -14.53 7.08
C GLU A 93 -12.62 -15.88 6.35
N ARG A 94 -13.34 -16.18 5.26
CA ARG A 94 -13.30 -17.46 4.52
C ARG A 94 -12.81 -17.32 3.07
N TYR A 95 -12.62 -16.10 2.56
CA TYR A 95 -12.32 -15.86 1.15
C TYR A 95 -11.04 -15.04 0.95
N PHE A 96 -9.90 -15.73 0.84
CA PHE A 96 -8.71 -15.15 0.24
C PHE A 96 -8.92 -15.04 -1.29
N PRO A 97 -8.75 -13.87 -1.91
CA PRO A 97 -8.87 -13.71 -3.36
C PRO A 97 -7.94 -14.66 -4.11
N LYS A 98 -8.50 -15.50 -4.99
CA LYS A 98 -7.76 -16.55 -5.69
C LYS A 98 -7.60 -16.26 -7.17
N PHE A 99 -6.35 -16.18 -7.61
CA PHE A 99 -5.97 -16.09 -9.01
C PHE A 99 -5.66 -17.49 -9.55
N SER A 100 -5.91 -17.73 -10.83
CA SER A 100 -5.75 -19.06 -11.45
C SER A 100 -5.52 -18.97 -12.95
N ASN A 101 -4.56 -19.74 -13.46
CA ASN A 101 -4.09 -19.69 -14.85
C ASN A 101 -3.55 -18.31 -15.26
N VAL A 102 -2.93 -17.60 -14.31
CA VAL A 102 -2.14 -16.40 -14.61
C VAL A 102 -0.98 -16.80 -15.52
N GLN A 103 -0.66 -15.99 -16.52
CA GLN A 103 0.43 -16.32 -17.45
C GLN A 103 1.79 -16.30 -16.72
N PRO A 104 2.82 -17.02 -17.21
CA PRO A 104 4.17 -16.86 -16.71
C PRO A 104 4.73 -15.47 -17.05
N GLY A 105 5.49 -14.86 -16.13
CA GLY A 105 6.06 -13.53 -16.33
C GLY A 105 6.17 -12.70 -15.05
N ALA A 106 6.48 -11.41 -15.20
CA ALA A 106 6.42 -10.43 -14.12
C ALA A 106 5.02 -9.82 -14.04
N HIS A 107 4.46 -9.75 -12.83
CA HIS A 107 3.11 -9.29 -12.56
C HIS A 107 3.08 -8.26 -11.43
N ARG A 108 2.07 -7.38 -11.49
CA ARG A 108 1.90 -6.25 -10.57
C ARG A 108 0.49 -6.25 -9.97
N LEU A 109 0.40 -6.50 -8.67
CA LEU A 109 -0.84 -6.37 -7.90
C LEU A 109 -0.94 -4.96 -7.27
N ILE A 110 -2.17 -4.48 -7.16
CA ILE A 110 -2.55 -3.27 -6.41
C ILE A 110 -3.79 -3.62 -5.59
N ALA A 111 -3.81 -3.23 -4.31
CA ALA A 111 -4.97 -3.37 -3.44
C ALA A 111 -5.47 -1.99 -3.03
N GLU A 112 -6.78 -1.75 -3.12
CA GLU A 112 -7.46 -0.54 -2.66
C GLU A 112 -8.75 -0.91 -1.93
N LEU A 113 -9.28 -0.01 -1.09
CA LEU A 113 -10.56 -0.19 -0.39
C LEU A 113 -11.67 0.59 -1.09
N SER A 114 -12.88 0.04 -1.12
CA SER A 114 -14.07 0.78 -1.55
C SER A 114 -14.64 1.64 -0.41
N HIS A 115 -15.32 2.71 -0.79
CA HIS A 115 -16.12 3.54 0.10
C HIS A 115 -17.43 2.82 0.44
N PRO A 116 -17.82 2.72 1.72
CA PRO A 116 -18.96 1.90 2.17
C PRO A 116 -20.33 2.38 1.66
N ASN A 117 -20.48 3.66 1.31
CA ASN A 117 -21.78 4.26 0.98
C ASN A 117 -22.15 4.16 -0.51
N ASP A 118 -21.16 4.03 -1.40
CA ASP A 118 -21.36 4.07 -2.87
C ASP A 118 -20.53 3.03 -3.65
N GLY A 119 -19.66 2.26 -2.98
CA GLY A 119 -18.82 1.24 -3.61
C GLY A 119 -17.68 1.80 -4.48
N THR A 120 -17.46 3.12 -4.52
CA THR A 120 -16.36 3.72 -5.29
C THR A 120 -15.01 3.44 -4.66
N ILE A 121 -13.95 3.30 -5.46
CA ILE A 121 -12.62 2.95 -4.93
C ILE A 121 -11.94 4.19 -4.34
N ILE A 122 -11.57 4.12 -3.05
CA ILE A 122 -10.85 5.19 -2.34
C ILE A 122 -9.38 5.13 -2.72
N LYS A 123 -8.98 5.97 -3.67
CA LYS A 123 -7.60 6.04 -4.15
C LYS A 123 -6.63 6.45 -3.04
N GLY A 124 -5.47 5.80 -3.00
CA GLY A 124 -4.44 6.04 -1.99
C GLY A 124 -4.64 5.28 -0.68
N THR A 125 -5.67 4.42 -0.58
CA THR A 125 -5.75 3.39 0.48
C THR A 125 -4.75 2.25 0.28
N SER A 126 -4.16 2.12 -0.92
CA SER A 126 -3.11 1.16 -1.25
C SER A 126 -1.83 1.41 -0.45
N PHE A 127 -1.42 0.46 0.40
CA PHE A 127 -0.11 0.46 1.04
C PHE A 127 0.95 -0.07 0.06
N GLY A 128 1.20 0.71 -1.00
CA GLY A 128 2.17 0.42 -2.05
C GLY A 128 1.65 -0.41 -3.24
N ILE A 129 2.56 -0.70 -4.16
CA ILE A 129 2.35 -1.49 -5.39
C ILE A 129 3.26 -2.71 -5.32
N ARG A 130 2.80 -3.85 -5.85
CA ARG A 130 3.21 -5.17 -5.38
C ARG A 130 3.68 -6.07 -6.52
N ASN A 131 4.99 -6.19 -6.73
CA ASN A 131 5.57 -6.86 -7.90
C ASN A 131 6.07 -8.28 -7.58
N PHE A 132 5.72 -9.24 -8.42
CA PHE A 132 6.03 -10.67 -8.24
C PHE A 132 6.20 -11.36 -9.59
N TRP A 133 6.60 -12.62 -9.56
CA TRP A 133 6.78 -13.44 -10.76
C TRP A 133 5.85 -14.66 -10.71
N VAL A 134 5.31 -15.04 -11.87
CA VAL A 134 4.61 -16.31 -12.06
C VAL A 134 5.50 -17.22 -12.88
N HIS A 135 5.75 -18.43 -12.40
CA HIS A 135 6.52 -19.45 -13.12
C HIS A 135 5.61 -20.37 -13.95
N ASP A 136 6.15 -20.95 -15.03
CA ASP A 136 5.43 -21.94 -15.83
C ASP A 136 5.18 -23.23 -15.02
N LYS A 137 4.11 -23.97 -15.34
CA LYS A 137 3.81 -25.30 -14.78
C LYS A 137 4.76 -26.39 -15.29
N THR A 138 5.39 -26.17 -16.44
CA THR A 138 6.28 -27.12 -17.14
C THR A 138 7.76 -26.92 -16.78
N GLU A 139 8.15 -25.70 -16.41
CA GLU A 139 9.44 -25.42 -15.80
C GLU A 139 9.43 -25.86 -14.33
N GLY A 140 9.78 -27.12 -14.10
CA GLY A 140 9.97 -27.66 -12.75
C GLY A 140 11.00 -26.83 -11.98
N LEU A 141 10.66 -26.44 -10.74
CA LEU A 141 11.38 -25.48 -9.90
C LEU A 141 12.89 -25.77 -9.77
N VAL A 142 13.69 -25.23 -10.69
CA VAL A 142 15.14 -25.07 -10.52
C VAL A 142 15.34 -23.77 -9.75
N PRO A 143 15.76 -23.80 -8.47
CA PRO A 143 16.04 -22.57 -7.75
C PRO A 143 17.21 -21.85 -8.44
N MET A 144 16.97 -20.63 -8.91
CA MET A 144 18.05 -19.73 -9.30
C MET A 144 18.84 -19.31 -8.05
N ASN A 145 19.80 -20.16 -7.69
CA ASN A 145 20.89 -19.77 -6.80
C ASN A 145 21.66 -18.64 -7.50
N LEU A 146 21.37 -17.40 -7.12
CA LEU A 146 22.20 -16.26 -7.45
C LEU A 146 23.56 -16.46 -6.79
N VAL A 147 24.52 -17.01 -7.54
CA VAL A 147 25.90 -17.15 -7.08
C VAL A 147 26.50 -15.76 -6.99
N ASP A 148 26.95 -15.37 -5.81
CA ASP A 148 27.62 -14.08 -5.61
C ASP A 148 28.82 -13.96 -6.56
N PRO A 149 28.97 -12.84 -7.29
CA PRO A 149 30.05 -12.64 -8.25
C PRO A 149 31.44 -12.47 -7.58
N SER A 150 31.55 -12.72 -6.28
CA SER A 150 32.79 -12.72 -5.50
C SER A 150 33.57 -14.03 -5.61
N ASP A 151 32.93 -15.17 -5.94
CA ASP A 151 33.62 -16.46 -6.10
C ASP A 151 34.05 -16.65 -7.56
N GLY A 152 35.35 -16.45 -7.80
CA GLY A 152 35.97 -16.46 -9.12
C GLY A 152 35.90 -17.83 -9.82
N SER A 153 34.83 -18.05 -10.58
CA SER A 153 34.60 -19.28 -11.34
C SER A 153 35.57 -19.44 -12.51
N THR A 154 36.61 -20.24 -12.33
CA THR A 154 37.55 -20.67 -13.38
C THR A 154 36.99 -21.81 -14.27
N ALA A 155 35.66 -21.98 -14.31
CA ALA A 155 34.97 -23.13 -14.87
C ALA A 155 34.75 -23.11 -16.40
N PHE A 156 35.60 -22.39 -17.15
CA PHE A 156 35.59 -22.39 -18.61
C PHE A 156 36.84 -23.09 -19.17
N SER A 157 36.69 -24.38 -19.47
CA SER A 157 37.70 -25.19 -20.16
C SER A 157 37.92 -24.68 -21.60
N GLU A 158 39.18 -24.53 -22.02
CA GLU A 158 39.53 -24.02 -23.37
C GLU A 158 38.96 -24.85 -24.54
N GLU A 159 38.58 -26.11 -24.33
CA GLU A 159 38.08 -27.01 -25.38
C GLU A 159 36.73 -26.60 -26.01
N MET A 160 35.89 -25.80 -25.33
CA MET A 160 34.58 -25.41 -25.88
C MET A 160 34.64 -24.26 -26.91
N MET A 161 35.74 -23.51 -27.02
CA MET A 161 35.86 -22.42 -28.00
C MET A 161 36.03 -22.89 -29.47
N LYS A 162 35.88 -24.18 -29.77
CA LYS A 162 36.10 -24.75 -31.10
C LYS A 162 34.84 -25.20 -31.85
N SER A 163 33.63 -24.89 -31.34
CA SER A 163 32.36 -25.35 -31.90
C SER A 163 31.35 -24.25 -32.25
N VAL A 164 31.71 -22.97 -32.14
CA VAL A 164 30.76 -21.83 -32.30
C VAL A 164 31.00 -21.01 -33.57
N GLU A 165 32.14 -21.19 -34.25
CA GLU A 165 32.51 -20.36 -35.41
C GLU A 165 31.80 -20.73 -36.73
N GLU A 166 31.03 -21.84 -36.77
CA GLU A 166 30.39 -22.37 -37.99
C GLU A 166 28.86 -22.16 -38.04
N GLN A 167 28.31 -21.29 -37.18
CA GLN A 167 26.89 -20.87 -37.24
C GLN A 167 26.69 -19.33 -37.33
N ARG A 168 27.76 -18.56 -37.53
CA ARG A 168 27.70 -17.09 -37.72
C ARG A 168 27.36 -16.65 -39.16
N VAL A 169 26.28 -17.20 -39.72
CA VAL A 169 25.68 -16.70 -40.96
C VAL A 169 24.16 -16.80 -40.83
N ILE A 170 23.45 -15.72 -41.20
CA ILE A 170 21.98 -15.54 -41.09
C ILE A 170 21.48 -15.23 -39.65
N GLN A 171 21.76 -14.02 -39.12
CA GLN A 171 20.70 -13.21 -38.46
C GLN A 171 20.99 -11.70 -38.25
N ASP A 172 22.05 -11.13 -38.84
CA ASP A 172 22.30 -9.68 -38.79
C ASP A 172 21.33 -8.87 -39.70
N SER A 173 20.14 -8.50 -39.22
CA SER A 173 19.31 -7.49 -39.93
C SER A 173 18.25 -6.67 -39.15
N GLU A 174 17.89 -6.95 -37.89
CA GLU A 174 16.65 -6.37 -37.29
C GLU A 174 16.70 -5.69 -35.90
N GLU A 175 17.86 -5.50 -35.25
CA GLU A 175 17.90 -4.82 -33.91
C GLU A 175 18.30 -3.33 -33.89
N ASP A 176 18.78 -2.76 -35.01
CA ASP A 176 19.44 -1.43 -35.04
C ASP A 176 18.47 -0.21 -35.06
N GLN A 177 17.23 -0.35 -34.59
CA GLN A 177 16.19 0.72 -34.62
C GLN A 177 15.34 0.89 -33.35
N ARG A 178 15.67 0.26 -32.21
CA ARG A 178 14.79 0.32 -31.01
C ARG A 178 15.38 0.92 -29.73
N LEU A 179 16.58 1.50 -29.80
CA LEU A 179 17.35 1.93 -28.62
C LEU A 179 17.23 3.42 -28.25
N GLU A 180 16.14 4.11 -28.62
CA GLU A 180 16.00 5.57 -28.36
C GLU A 180 14.58 6.05 -27.93
N THR A 181 13.75 5.24 -27.25
CA THR A 181 12.40 5.72 -26.81
C THR A 181 11.81 5.10 -25.53
N VAL A 182 12.60 4.87 -24.48
CA VAL A 182 12.06 4.61 -23.11
C VAL A 182 12.81 5.39 -22.02
N GLN A 183 12.65 6.72 -22.06
CA GLN A 183 12.71 7.56 -20.85
C GLN A 183 11.39 8.33 -20.76
N ARG A 184 10.86 8.48 -19.53
CA ARG A 184 9.44 8.80 -19.18
C ARG A 184 8.55 7.54 -19.24
N THR A 185 7.61 7.29 -18.31
CA THR A 185 7.29 8.03 -17.06
C THR A 185 6.51 7.18 -16.06
N THR A 186 6.96 7.16 -14.80
CA THR A 186 6.10 7.19 -13.60
C THR A 186 6.84 7.95 -12.51
N ARG A 187 6.92 9.28 -12.67
CA ARG A 187 7.47 10.18 -11.65
C ARG A 187 6.36 10.50 -10.66
N GLU A 188 6.25 9.70 -9.61
CA GLU A 188 5.40 10.04 -8.46
C GLU A 188 5.77 11.45 -7.93
N PRO A 189 4.81 12.18 -7.32
CA PRO A 189 5.09 13.49 -6.76
C PRO A 189 6.19 13.37 -5.72
N SER A 190 7.33 14.02 -5.99
CA SER A 190 8.55 13.88 -5.19
C SER A 190 8.37 14.52 -3.82
N LYS A 191 7.78 13.77 -2.89
CA LYS A 191 7.73 14.10 -1.46
C LYS A 191 9.14 14.46 -1.00
N SER A 192 9.27 15.58 -0.31
CA SER A 192 10.58 16.09 0.08
C SER A 192 11.19 15.21 1.18
N GLN A 193 11.97 14.22 0.77
CA GLN A 193 12.70 13.35 1.69
C GLN A 193 13.98 14.03 2.21
N VAL A 194 14.42 13.60 3.38
CA VAL A 194 15.75 13.84 3.97
C VAL A 194 16.30 12.48 4.36
N ILE A 195 17.51 12.15 3.91
CA ILE A 195 18.25 10.97 4.37
C ILE A 195 19.23 11.44 5.44
N LEU A 196 19.06 10.97 6.67
CA LEU A 196 19.95 11.28 7.77
C LEU A 196 21.00 10.19 7.92
N HIS A 197 22.27 10.61 8.06
CA HIS A 197 23.39 9.72 8.35
C HIS A 197 23.69 9.77 9.85
N ILE A 198 23.22 8.78 10.59
CA ILE A 198 23.28 8.71 12.04
C ILE A 198 24.41 7.76 12.45
N ALA A 199 25.36 8.24 13.25
CA ALA A 199 26.46 7.41 13.74
C ALA A 199 26.00 6.59 14.96
N VAL A 200 25.94 5.26 14.81
CA VAL A 200 25.53 4.29 15.83
C VAL A 200 26.67 3.31 16.05
N ASN A 201 27.17 3.19 17.28
CA ASN A 201 28.26 2.28 17.66
C ASN A 201 29.58 2.43 16.84
N GLY A 202 29.74 3.51 16.07
CA GLY A 202 30.86 3.76 15.16
C GLY A 202 30.55 3.52 13.68
N GLU A 203 29.40 2.93 13.36
CA GLU A 203 28.91 2.72 11.99
C GLU A 203 27.93 3.83 11.58
N SER A 204 27.86 4.16 10.30
CA SER A 204 26.91 5.17 9.78
C SER A 204 25.68 4.49 9.21
N GLN A 205 24.55 4.65 9.90
CA GLN A 205 23.24 4.13 9.50
C GLN A 205 22.42 5.23 8.81
N THR A 206 21.61 4.86 7.83
CA THR A 206 20.77 5.79 7.06
C THR A 206 19.31 5.73 7.49
N LEU A 207 18.75 6.83 7.98
CA LEU A 207 17.33 6.97 8.30
C LEU A 207 16.65 7.88 7.25
N PRO A 208 15.82 7.34 6.33
CA PRO A 208 15.01 8.13 5.41
C PRO A 208 13.78 8.70 6.14
N ILE A 209 13.53 9.99 5.97
CA ILE A 209 12.41 10.72 6.58
C ILE A 209 11.70 11.57 5.55
N PHE A 210 10.37 11.44 5.49
CA PHE A 210 9.48 12.25 4.69
C PHE A 210 8.91 13.40 5.53
N LYS A 211 8.47 14.47 4.86
CA LYS A 211 7.93 15.68 5.50
C LYS A 211 6.75 15.42 6.45
N ASP A 212 5.99 14.37 6.15
CA ASP A 212 4.69 14.07 6.76
C ASP A 212 4.77 12.84 7.70
N ASP A 213 5.98 12.37 8.05
CA ASP A 213 6.22 11.28 9.02
C ASP A 213 6.09 11.77 10.47
N ASP A 214 5.66 10.89 11.40
CA ASP A 214 5.91 11.10 12.83
C ASP A 214 7.39 10.84 13.15
N TYR A 215 8.15 11.92 13.32
CA TYR A 215 9.57 11.90 13.67
C TYR A 215 9.86 11.20 15.01
N THR A 216 8.90 11.19 15.94
CA THR A 216 9.02 10.53 17.26
C THR A 216 8.96 9.02 17.10
N LEU A 217 8.00 8.54 16.31
CA LEU A 217 7.85 7.11 16.00
C LEU A 217 9.05 6.61 15.19
N LYS A 218 9.42 7.31 14.10
CA LYS A 218 10.62 6.99 13.30
C LYS A 218 11.91 6.93 14.14
N ALA A 219 12.06 7.83 15.12
CA ALA A 219 13.21 7.83 16.02
C ALA A 219 13.17 6.64 17.01
N ALA A 220 12.00 6.29 17.54
CA ALA A 220 11.83 5.14 18.42
C ALA A 220 12.09 3.81 17.69
N ASP A 221 11.53 3.64 16.49
CA ASP A 221 11.73 2.46 15.64
C ASP A 221 13.21 2.27 15.31
N PHE A 222 13.88 3.34 14.83
CA PHE A 222 15.31 3.31 14.52
C PHE A 222 16.17 2.91 15.74
N CYS A 223 15.89 3.45 16.92
CA CYS A 223 16.59 3.08 18.15
C CYS A 223 16.33 1.61 18.55
N TYR A 224 15.12 1.11 18.33
CA TYR A 224 14.73 -0.27 18.61
C TYR A 224 15.43 -1.28 17.67
N GLU A 225 15.38 -1.05 16.36
CA GLU A 225 16.02 -1.89 15.34
C GLU A 225 17.54 -1.99 15.55
N ASN A 226 18.18 -0.86 15.84
CA ASN A 226 19.61 -0.78 16.16
C ASN A 226 19.94 -1.27 17.59
N LYS A 227 18.95 -1.74 18.35
CA LYS A 227 19.06 -2.32 19.70
C LYS A 227 19.63 -1.35 20.74
N ILE A 228 19.51 -0.04 20.50
CA ILE A 228 20.01 1.03 21.37
C ILE A 228 19.02 1.20 22.53
N ARG A 229 19.38 0.66 23.70
CA ARG A 229 18.52 0.69 24.91
C ARG A 229 18.63 1.96 25.75
N GLU A 230 19.36 2.97 25.27
CA GLU A 230 19.46 4.26 25.94
C GLU A 230 18.22 5.12 25.66
N SER A 231 17.58 5.65 26.70
CA SER A 231 16.46 6.60 26.54
C SER A 231 16.88 7.87 25.78
N SER A 232 18.15 8.26 25.90
CA SER A 232 18.79 9.36 25.17
C SER A 232 18.94 9.12 23.66
N CYS A 233 18.65 7.93 23.13
CA CYS A 233 18.73 7.66 21.70
C CYS A 233 17.68 8.46 20.91
N VAL A 234 16.41 8.40 21.34
CA VAL A 234 15.28 9.06 20.66
C VAL A 234 15.48 10.58 20.64
N ASP A 235 15.90 11.17 21.77
CA ASP A 235 16.24 12.59 21.86
C ASP A 235 17.39 13.01 20.92
N GLN A 236 18.42 12.18 20.77
CA GLN A 236 19.55 12.45 19.88
C GLN A 236 19.14 12.39 18.40
N VAL A 237 18.34 11.39 18.02
CA VAL A 237 17.80 11.26 16.67
C VAL A 237 16.87 12.44 16.36
N LEU A 238 15.88 12.73 17.21
CA LEU A 238 14.99 13.89 17.08
C LEU A 238 15.75 15.22 16.96
N LYS A 239 16.85 15.38 17.71
CA LYS A 239 17.71 16.57 17.62
C LYS A 239 18.43 16.68 16.26
N GLN A 240 18.86 15.56 15.67
CA GLN A 240 19.43 15.55 14.31
C GLN A 240 18.36 15.84 13.25
N ILE A 241 17.16 15.24 13.38
CA ILE A 241 16.00 15.51 12.51
C ILE A 241 15.70 17.01 12.46
N ASN A 242 15.50 17.63 13.63
CA ASN A 242 15.18 19.05 13.72
C ASN A 242 16.32 19.95 13.21
N ASN A 243 17.59 19.55 13.38
CA ASN A 243 18.73 20.31 12.85
C ASN A 243 18.77 20.31 11.31
N GLU A 244 18.60 19.16 10.64
CA GLU A 244 18.66 19.12 9.18
C GLU A 244 17.41 19.69 8.50
N TRP A 245 16.23 19.52 9.10
CA TRP A 245 15.03 20.21 8.61
C TRP A 245 15.10 21.73 8.83
N GLY A 246 15.60 22.18 10.00
CA GLY A 246 15.78 23.61 10.29
C GLY A 246 16.91 24.29 9.51
N LYS A 247 17.86 23.52 8.96
CA LYS A 247 18.93 24.03 8.08
C LYS A 247 18.48 24.32 6.65
N LYS A 248 17.38 23.73 6.18
CA LYS A 248 16.84 24.08 4.85
C LYS A 248 16.33 25.53 4.93
N PRO A 249 16.93 26.50 4.20
CA PRO A 249 16.30 27.80 4.06
C PRO A 249 14.93 27.59 3.42
N GLN A 250 13.94 28.42 3.78
CA GLN A 250 12.69 28.43 3.04
C GLN A 250 12.98 28.95 1.64
N LEU A 251 13.14 28.02 0.69
CA LEU A 251 13.00 28.30 -0.72
C LEU A 251 11.54 28.67 -0.95
N GLU A 252 11.26 29.96 -0.83
CA GLU A 252 9.95 30.54 -1.10
C GLU A 252 9.49 30.07 -2.47
N PHE A 253 8.29 29.47 -2.51
CA PHE A 253 7.64 29.14 -3.77
C PHE A 253 7.23 30.44 -4.45
N ILE A 254 8.09 30.95 -5.32
CA ILE A 254 7.72 31.98 -6.30
C ILE A 254 6.66 31.33 -7.22
N SER A 255 5.44 31.84 -7.10
CA SER A 255 4.23 31.40 -7.80
C SER A 255 4.21 31.82 -9.27
#